data_AF-A0A5C4QYW1-F1
#
_entry.id   AF-A0A5C4QYW1-F1
#
_cell.length_a   1.000
_cell.length_b   1.000
_cell.length_c   1.000
_cell.angle_alpha   90.00
_cell.angle_beta   90.00
_cell.angle_gamma   90.00
#
_symmetry.space_group_name_H-M   'P 1'
#
loop_
_entity.id
_entity.type
_entity.pdbx_description
1 polymer ?
#
loop_
_entity_poly.entity_id
_entity_poly.type
_entity_poly.pdbx_seq_one_letter_code
_entity_poly.pdbx_strand_id
1 'polypeptide(L)' 'LFQQRPSSGWGTVAELMRPSYAARAFYSALNEIPGWQDMSVTAAAQSVQISAYPDAYAQHEERATTVAAALTA' A
#
# COMPACT_ATOMS: atom_id res chain seq x y z
N LEU A 1 5.22 3.52 -6.74
CA LEU A 1 4.96 3.50 -5.28
C LEU A 1 3.85 2.50 -4.92
N PHE A 2 2.79 2.36 -5.73
CA PHE A 2 1.72 1.37 -5.54
C PHE A 2 1.35 0.69 -6.87
N GLN A 3 0.75 -0.49 -6.86
CA GLN A 3 0.31 -1.20 -8.08
C GLN A 3 -1.04 -0.69 -8.66
N GLN A 4 -1.39 0.57 -8.38
CA GLN A 4 -2.65 1.18 -8.78
C GLN A 4 -2.73 1.38 -10.31
N ARG A 5 -3.88 1.07 -10.90
CA ARG A 5 -4.12 1.19 -12.34
C ARG A 5 -5.48 1.86 -12.61
N PRO A 6 -5.58 2.76 -13.62
CA PRO A 6 -6.86 3.37 -13.97
C PRO A 6 -7.93 2.33 -14.36
N SER A 7 -7.52 1.26 -15.05
CA SER A 7 -8.39 0.14 -15.42
C SER A 7 -9.04 -0.57 -14.24
N SER A 8 -8.50 -0.40 -13.03
CA SER A 8 -8.98 -1.01 -11.80
C SER A 8 -9.68 0.01 -10.89
N GLY A 9 -10.03 1.20 -11.41
CA GLY A 9 -10.84 2.19 -10.69
C GLY A 9 -10.07 3.13 -9.76
N TRP A 10 -8.74 3.09 -9.75
CA TRP A 10 -7.92 3.88 -8.81
C TRP A 10 -7.79 5.37 -9.13
N GLY A 11 -8.36 5.84 -10.25
CA GLY A 11 -8.24 7.21 -10.75
C GLY A 11 -7.59 7.30 -12.12
N THR A 12 -7.41 8.52 -12.63
CA THR A 12 -6.80 8.79 -13.93
C THR A 12 -5.28 8.61 -13.89
N VAL A 13 -4.65 8.45 -15.06
CA VAL A 13 -3.17 8.40 -15.16
C VAL A 13 -2.52 9.62 -14.52
N ALA A 14 -3.05 10.82 -14.78
CA ALA A 14 -2.51 12.05 -14.22
C ALA A 14 -2.57 12.11 -12.69
N GLU A 15 -3.64 11.57 -12.09
CA GLU A 15 -3.76 11.45 -10.65
C GLU A 15 -2.78 10.41 -10.08
N LEU A 16 -2.66 9.25 -10.70
CA LEU A 16 -1.78 8.18 -10.24
C LEU A 16 -0.28 8.51 -10.39
N MET A 17 0.07 9.45 -11.26
CA MET A 17 1.43 10.00 -11.36
C MET A 17 1.78 10.97 -10.20
N ARG A 18 0.80 11.36 -9.36
CA ARG A 18 1.03 12.19 -8.18
C ARG A 18 1.16 11.29 -6.94
N PRO A 19 2.36 11.17 -6.34
CA PRO A 19 2.58 10.25 -5.21
C PRO A 19 1.64 10.49 -4.03
N SER A 20 1.31 11.75 -3.73
CA SER A 20 0.39 12.10 -2.65
C SER A 20 -1.05 11.66 -2.90
N TYR A 21 -1.52 11.70 -4.15
CA TYR A 21 -2.83 11.17 -4.52
C TYR A 21 -2.85 9.65 -4.37
N ALA A 22 -1.86 8.98 -4.97
CA ALA A 22 -1.75 7.52 -4.96
C ALA A 22 -1.71 6.97 -3.52
N ALA A 23 -0.89 7.59 -2.66
CA ALA A 23 -0.79 7.26 -1.25
C ALA A 23 -2.11 7.47 -0.51
N ARG A 24 -2.76 8.63 -0.69
CA ARG A 24 -4.06 8.90 -0.05
C ARG A 24 -5.12 7.89 -0.47
N ALA A 25 -5.22 7.57 -1.75
CA ALA A 25 -6.16 6.57 -2.25
C ALA A 25 -5.92 5.20 -1.61
N PHE A 26 -4.65 4.76 -1.52
CA PHE A 26 -4.29 3.51 -0.87
C PHE A 26 -4.70 3.48 0.61
N TYR A 27 -4.37 4.52 1.38
CA TYR A 27 -4.70 4.57 2.81
C TYR A 27 -6.19 4.73 3.07
N SER A 28 -6.93 5.42 2.19
CA SER A 28 -8.39 5.48 2.27
C SER A 28 -9.00 4.08 2.10
N ALA A 29 -8.57 3.32 1.09
CA ALA A 29 -9.04 1.94 0.90
C ALA A 29 -8.65 1.02 2.06
N LEU A 30 -7.43 1.16 2.62
CA LEU A 30 -7.00 0.41 3.79
C LEU A 30 -7.91 0.67 5.00
N ASN A 31 -8.29 1.93 5.24
CA ASN A 31 -9.11 2.32 6.38
C ASN A 31 -10.54 1.74 6.31
N GLU A 32 -11.00 1.29 5.15
CA GLU A 32 -12.29 0.63 4.96
C GLU A 32 -12.25 -0.87 5.30
N ILE A 33 -11.06 -1.46 5.52
CA ILE A 33 -10.88 -2.89 5.82
C ILE A 33 -11.00 -3.14 7.32
N PRO A 34 -12.03 -3.84 7.82
CA PRO A 34 -12.15 -4.11 9.25
C PRO A 34 -10.97 -4.93 9.79
N GLY A 35 -10.41 -4.51 10.93
CA GLY A 35 -9.34 -5.24 11.62
C GLY A 35 -7.97 -5.19 10.93
N TRP A 36 -7.76 -4.27 9.96
CA TRP A 36 -6.48 -4.17 9.24
C TRP A 36 -5.28 -3.90 10.17
N GLN A 37 -5.51 -3.27 11.33
CA GLN A 37 -4.48 -2.95 12.31
C GLN A 37 -3.88 -4.19 12.98
N ASP A 38 -4.66 -5.28 13.05
CA ASP A 38 -4.23 -6.54 13.66
C ASP A 38 -3.59 -7.48 12.61
N MET A 39 -3.60 -7.09 11.34
CA MET A 39 -2.97 -7.84 10.26
C MET A 39 -1.46 -7.55 10.20
N SER A 40 -0.68 -8.49 9.66
CA SER A 40 0.67 -8.16 9.21
C SER A 40 0.61 -7.05 8.15
N VAL A 41 1.67 -6.26 8.04
CA VAL A 41 1.76 -5.18 7.04
C VAL A 41 1.51 -5.70 5.62
N THR A 42 2.01 -6.90 5.34
CA THR A 42 1.81 -7.60 4.05
C THR A 42 0.36 -7.99 3.81
N ALA A 43 -0.31 -8.57 4.81
CA ALA A 43 -1.70 -8.99 4.70
C ALA A 43 -2.64 -7.78 4.58
N ALA A 44 -2.37 -6.70 5.32
CA ALA A 44 -3.09 -5.44 5.20
C ALA A 44 -2.94 -4.85 3.78
N ALA A 45 -1.71 -4.75 3.26
CA ALA A 45 -1.45 -4.22 1.93
C ALA A 45 -2.02 -5.10 0.81
N GLN A 46 -1.99 -6.42 0.98
CA GLN A 46 -2.58 -7.38 0.04
C GLN A 46 -4.10 -7.30 0.04
N SER A 47 -4.75 -7.07 1.19
CA SER A 47 -6.20 -6.89 1.27
C SER A 47 -6.67 -5.65 0.49
N VAL A 48 -5.80 -4.63 0.34
CA VAL A 48 -6.06 -3.45 -0.50
C VAL A 48 -5.79 -3.71 -1.98
N GLN A 49 -4.63 -4.29 -2.31
CA GLN A 49 -4.15 -4.36 -3.69
C GLN A 49 -4.56 -5.62 -4.44
N ILE A 50 -4.89 -6.69 -3.73
CA ILE A 50 -5.37 -7.99 -4.26
C ILE A 50 -4.48 -8.48 -5.41
N SER A 51 -3.18 -8.56 -5.14
CA SER A 51 -2.20 -9.01 -6.14
C SER A 51 -2.18 -10.54 -6.27
N ALA A 52 -1.60 -11.07 -7.35
CA ALA A 52 -1.41 -12.51 -7.51
C ALA A 52 -0.33 -13.12 -6.58
N TYR A 53 0.42 -12.29 -5.85
CA TYR A 53 1.57 -12.71 -5.04
C TYR A 53 1.49 -12.10 -3.63
N PRO A 54 0.67 -12.68 -2.74
CA PRO A 54 0.36 -12.10 -1.43
C PRO A 54 1.60 -11.86 -0.55
N ASP A 55 2.63 -12.70 -0.69
CA ASP A 55 3.81 -12.67 0.19
C ASP A 55 5.05 -12.01 -0.45
N ALA A 56 4.98 -11.62 -1.72
CA ALA A 56 6.16 -11.13 -2.45
C ALA A 56 6.80 -9.88 -1.82
N TYR A 57 6.02 -9.13 -1.03
CA TYR A 57 6.50 -7.94 -0.33
C TYR A 57 7.02 -8.20 1.08
N ALA A 58 6.76 -9.37 1.67
CA ALA A 58 7.18 -9.70 3.02
C ALA A 58 8.70 -9.62 3.22
N GLN A 59 9.47 -10.06 2.21
CA GLN A 59 10.94 -10.00 2.20
C GLN A 59 11.53 -8.56 2.25
N HIS A 60 10.69 -7.53 2.11
CA HIS A 60 11.12 -6.13 2.13
C HIS A 60 10.73 -5.41 3.43
N GLU A 61 9.92 -6.02 4.30
CA GLU A 61 9.35 -5.37 5.48
C GLU A 61 10.45 -4.86 6.44
N GLU A 62 11.40 -5.72 6.82
CA GLU A 62 12.49 -5.35 7.75
C GLU A 62 13.32 -4.17 7.25
N ARG A 63 13.67 -4.19 5.95
CA ARG A 63 14.42 -3.09 5.31
C ARG A 63 13.61 -1.79 5.29
N ALA A 64 12.33 -1.88 4.98
CA ALA A 64 11.44 -0.71 4.98
C ALA A 64 11.30 -0.11 6.39
N THR A 65 11.12 -0.95 7.41
CA THR A 65 11.06 -0.54 8.82
C THR A 65 12.34 0.17 9.26
N THR A 66 13.50 -0.36 8.86
CA THR A 66 14.80 0.27 9.17
C THR A 66 14.91 1.67 8.58
N VAL A 67 14.53 1.83 7.30
CA VAL A 67 14.54 3.14 6.63
C VAL A 67 13.53 4.10 7.26
N ALA A 68 12.31 3.64 7.56
CA ALA A 68 11.29 4.46 8.18
C ALA A 68 11.74 4.97 9.55
N ALA A 69 12.27 4.09 10.40
CA ALA A 69 12.78 4.45 11.72
C ALA A 69 13.89 5.50 11.64
N ALA A 70 14.82 5.37 10.69
CA ALA A 70 15.90 6.34 10.49
C ALA A 70 15.41 7.73 10.02
N LEU A 71 14.23 7.82 9.40
CA LEU A 71 13.66 9.07 8.89
C LEU A 71 12.68 9.74 9.86
N THR A 72 12.26 9.03 10.91
CA THR A 72 11.28 9.52 11.91
C THR A 72 11.86 9.64 13.32
N ALA A 73 13.15 9.34 13.51
CA ALA A 73 13.88 9.57 14.75
C ALA A 73 14.37 11.03 14.85
#